data_AF-A0A951MCX6-F1
#
_entry.id   AF-A0A951MCX6-F1
#
_cell.length_a   1.000
_cell.length_b   1.000
_cell.length_c   1.000
_cell.angle_alpha   90.00
_cell.angle_beta   90.00
_cell.angle_gamma   90.00
#
_symmetry.space_group_name_H-M   'P 1'
#
loop_
_entity.id
_entity.type
_entity.pdbx_description
1 polymer ?
#
loop_
_entity_poly.entity_id
_entity_poly.type
_entity_poly.pdbx_seq_one_letter_code
_entity_poly.pdbx_strand_id
1 'polypeptide(L)'
;MNTKLKILLRAGVFSLAAVFAFAFTQPQQGVLKAQVAPNQWEEIDETSLYDCSGTSSICTARFDESGNMIEDSDRPGVYTQL
;
A
#
# COMPACT_ATOMS: atom_id res chain seq x y z
N MET A 1 17.29 -47.75 26.32
CA MET A 1 16.66 -46.62 25.59
C MET A 1 16.91 -46.84 24.09
N ASN A 2 15.86 -47.18 23.34
CA ASN A 2 15.96 -47.75 21.99
C ASN A 2 16.37 -46.73 20.92
N THR A 3 17.38 -47.10 20.14
CA THR A 3 18.10 -46.29 19.13
C THR A 3 17.22 -45.74 18.00
N LYS A 4 15.99 -46.23 17.85
CA LYS A 4 15.04 -45.82 16.79
C LYS A 4 14.44 -44.43 16.99
N LEU A 5 14.42 -43.91 18.22
CA LEU A 5 13.83 -42.59 18.54
C LEU A 5 14.73 -41.41 18.11
N LYS A 6 16.04 -41.64 17.93
CA LYS A 6 17.00 -40.59 17.55
C LYS A 6 16.98 -40.25 16.05
N ILE A 7 16.49 -41.16 15.21
CA ILE A 7 16.48 -40.99 13.76
C ILE A 7 15.28 -40.15 13.31
N LEU A 8 14.12 -40.27 13.97
CA LEU A 8 12.94 -39.46 13.66
C LEU A 8 13.12 -37.97 14.01
N LEU A 9 13.99 -37.64 14.96
CA LEU A 9 14.22 -36.26 15.39
C LEU A 9 15.04 -35.42 14.39
N ARG A 10 15.75 -36.05 13.44
CA ARG A 10 16.58 -35.35 12.45
C ARG A 10 15.87 -35.07 11.11
N ALA A 11 14.69 -35.66 10.89
CA ALA A 11 13.92 -35.47 9.66
C ALA A 11 12.86 -34.35 9.76
N GLY A 12 12.56 -33.85 10.96
CA GLY A 12 11.46 -32.90 11.19
C GLY A 12 11.84 -31.41 11.20
N VAL A 13 13.13 -31.06 11.11
CA VAL A 13 13.60 -29.67 11.36
C VAL A 13 13.84 -28.87 10.06
N PHE A 14 13.68 -29.48 8.88
CA PHE A 14 13.99 -28.82 7.61
C PHE A 14 12.80 -28.32 6.78
N SER A 15 11.58 -28.28 7.36
CA SER A 15 10.37 -27.99 6.58
C SER A 15 9.70 -26.63 6.88
N LEU A 16 10.38 -25.68 7.54
CA LEU A 16 9.74 -24.44 8.00
C LEU A 16 10.54 -23.17 7.65
N ALA A 17 10.92 -22.99 6.39
CA ALA A 17 11.63 -21.78 5.95
C ALA A 17 11.16 -21.21 4.60
N ALA A 18 10.01 -21.61 4.09
CA ALA A 18 9.50 -21.08 2.83
C ALA A 18 7.99 -20.95 2.89
N VAL A 19 7.46 -19.81 3.34
CA VAL A 19 6.38 -19.03 2.69
C VAL A 19 6.22 -17.70 3.47
N PHE A 20 7.19 -16.77 3.38
CA PHE A 20 7.02 -15.40 3.89
C PHE A 20 7.53 -14.34 2.91
N ALA A 21 7.42 -14.58 1.60
CA ALA A 21 7.91 -13.66 0.56
C ALA A 21 6.81 -13.04 -0.32
N PHE A 22 5.57 -12.93 0.17
CA PHE A 22 4.45 -12.30 -0.57
C PHE A 22 3.85 -11.06 0.11
N ALA A 23 4.65 -10.29 0.84
CA ALA A 23 4.14 -9.12 1.57
C ALA A 23 4.24 -7.77 0.82
N PHE A 24 4.79 -7.69 -0.40
CA PHE A 24 5.15 -6.38 -0.97
C PHE A 24 4.87 -6.19 -2.47
N THR A 25 3.65 -6.47 -2.92
CA THR A 25 3.06 -5.77 -4.08
C THR A 25 1.54 -5.83 -3.98
N GLN A 26 0.94 -5.28 -2.93
CA GLN A 26 -0.48 -4.95 -3.03
C GLN A 26 -0.61 -3.88 -4.11
N PRO A 27 -1.36 -4.10 -5.21
CA PRO A 27 -1.64 -3.04 -6.16
C PRO A 27 -2.26 -1.89 -5.37
N GLN A 28 -1.77 -0.66 -5.60
CA GLN A 28 -2.35 0.50 -4.93
C GLN A 28 -3.84 0.53 -5.29
N GLN A 29 -4.71 0.35 -4.29
CA GLN A 29 -6.13 0.14 -4.51
C GLN A 29 -6.80 1.47 -4.85
N GLY A 30 -7.74 1.47 -5.80
CA GLY A 30 -8.54 2.63 -6.14
C GLY A 30 -7.88 3.65 -7.08
N VAL A 31 -8.61 4.73 -7.34
CA VAL A 31 -8.26 5.80 -8.28
C VAL A 31 -7.59 6.94 -7.54
N LEU A 32 -6.43 7.38 -8.03
CA LEU A 32 -5.73 8.55 -7.51
C LEU A 32 -6.46 9.83 -7.93
N LYS A 33 -6.80 10.68 -6.95
CA LYS A 33 -7.40 11.99 -7.19
C LYS A 33 -6.62 13.07 -6.48
N ALA A 34 -6.56 14.24 -7.10
CA ALA A 34 -6.02 15.47 -6.52
C ALA A 34 -7.13 16.41 -6.06
N GLN A 35 -6.89 17.16 -4.99
CA GLN A 35 -7.79 18.21 -4.55
C GLN A 35 -7.41 19.53 -5.23
N VAL A 36 -8.09 19.86 -6.32
CA VAL A 36 -7.82 21.08 -7.11
C VAL A 36 -8.51 22.33 -6.53
N ALA A 37 -9.56 22.14 -5.72
CA ALA A 37 -10.24 23.19 -4.96
C ALA A 37 -10.92 22.58 -3.71
N PRO A 38 -11.39 23.39 -2.73
CA PRO A 38 -12.07 22.86 -1.55
C PRO A 38 -13.25 21.94 -1.93
N ASN A 39 -13.19 20.68 -1.50
CA ASN A 39 -14.15 19.61 -1.84
C ASN A 39 -14.26 19.26 -3.33
N GLN A 40 -13.35 19.72 -4.18
CA GLN A 40 -13.29 19.36 -5.58
C GLN A 40 -12.12 18.42 -5.83
N TRP A 41 -12.44 17.19 -6.22
CA TRP A 41 -11.48 16.13 -6.50
C TRP A 41 -11.47 15.81 -7.98
N GLU A 42 -10.29 15.81 -8.59
CA GLU A 42 -10.08 15.48 -9.99
C GLU A 42 -9.18 14.25 -10.10
N GLU A 43 -9.52 13.32 -10.98
CA GLU A 43 -8.69 12.16 -11.25
C GLU A 43 -7.40 12.59 -11.94
N ILE A 44 -6.28 12.06 -11.45
CA ILE A 44 -4.95 12.33 -12.00
C ILE A 44 -4.28 11.02 -12.40
N ASP A 45 -3.47 11.08 -13.45
CA ASP A 45 -2.68 9.93 -13.87
C ASP A 45 -1.57 9.66 -12.83
N GLU A 46 -1.37 8.39 -12.49
CA GLU A 46 -0.29 7.90 -11.61
C GLU A 46 1.11 8.31 -12.09
N THR A 47 1.24 8.57 -13.39
CA THR A 47 2.49 8.96 -14.05
C THR A 47 2.66 10.47 -14.22
N SER A 48 1.62 11.26 -13.89
CA SER A 48 1.72 12.71 -13.93
C SER A 48 2.67 13.21 -12.85
N LEU A 49 3.48 14.22 -13.19
CA LEU A 49 4.32 14.90 -12.23
C LEU A 49 3.49 15.95 -11.50
N TYR A 50 3.50 15.88 -10.18
CA TYR A 50 2.85 16.85 -9.31
C TYR A 50 3.65 17.04 -8.03
N ASP A 51 3.42 18.19 -7.38
CA ASP A 51 3.95 18.50 -6.07
C ASP A 51 2.81 18.65 -5.05
N CYS A 52 3.08 18.19 -3.83
CA CYS A 52 2.21 18.31 -2.67
C CYS A 52 2.95 19.11 -1.60
N SER A 53 2.95 20.43 -1.74
CA SER A 53 3.61 21.34 -0.79
C SER A 53 2.61 22.09 0.09
N GLY A 54 3.01 22.41 1.32
CA GLY A 54 2.15 23.02 2.34
C GLY A 54 1.57 22.00 3.34
N THR A 55 0.81 22.48 4.33
CA THR A 55 0.37 21.65 5.47
C THR A 55 -1.11 21.77 5.82
N SER A 56 -1.88 22.57 5.07
CA SER A 56 -3.24 22.98 5.46
C SER A 56 -4.37 22.24 4.75
N SER A 57 -4.07 21.32 3.83
CA SER A 57 -5.06 20.65 2.97
C SER A 57 -4.59 19.24 2.58
N ILE A 58 -5.47 18.48 1.94
CA ILE A 58 -5.13 17.18 1.37
C ILE A 58 -4.82 17.41 -0.10
N CYS A 59 -3.59 17.15 -0.51
CA CYS A 59 -3.14 17.29 -1.89
C CYS A 59 -3.72 16.20 -2.79
N THR A 60 -3.54 14.93 -2.43
CA THR A 60 -4.03 13.77 -3.17
C THR A 60 -4.57 12.70 -2.22
N ALA A 61 -5.48 11.87 -2.68
CA ALA A 61 -5.94 10.69 -1.96
C ALA A 61 -6.42 9.63 -2.97
N ARG A 62 -6.55 8.37 -2.54
CA ARG A 62 -7.14 7.31 -3.36
C ARG A 62 -8.60 7.09 -2.99
N PHE A 63 -9.41 6.82 -4.01
CA PHE A 63 -10.83 6.56 -3.87
C PHE A 63 -11.17 5.15 -4.35
N ASP A 64 -12.02 4.45 -3.60
CA ASP A 64 -12.53 3.14 -3.98
C ASP A 64 -13.57 3.24 -5.11
N GLU A 65 -14.05 2.09 -5.59
CA GLU A 65 -15.08 2.00 -6.64
C GLU A 65 -16.43 2.61 -6.23
N SER A 66 -16.66 2.77 -4.92
CA SER A 66 -17.86 3.39 -4.36
C SER A 66 -17.70 4.91 -4.16
N GLY A 67 -16.53 5.48 -4.48
CA GLY A 67 -16.23 6.90 -4.32
C GLY A 67 -15.89 7.30 -2.88
N ASN A 68 -15.57 6.35 -2.00
CA ASN A 68 -15.08 6.65 -0.66
C ASN A 68 -13.55 6.80 -0.68
N MET A 69 -13.04 7.72 0.13
CA MET A 69 -11.60 7.85 0.35
C MET A 69 -11.07 6.60 1.08
N ILE A 70 -9.98 6.05 0.59
CA ILE A 70 -9.30 4.91 1.21
C ILE A 70 -8.47 5.44 2.39
N GLU A 71 -8.58 4.79 3.54
CA GLU A 71 -7.83 5.14 4.75
C GLU A 71 -6.32 5.12 4.50
N ASP A 72 -5.59 6.05 5.11
CA ASP A 72 -4.13 6.24 4.98
C ASP A 72 -3.61 6.46 3.55
N SER A 73 -4.49 6.77 2.59
CA SER A 73 -4.11 7.09 1.21
C SER A 73 -3.89 8.57 0.94
N ASP A 74 -4.22 9.42 1.92
CA ASP A 74 -4.14 10.87 1.79
C ASP A 74 -2.69 11.38 1.88
N ARG A 75 -2.40 12.39 1.07
CA ARG A 75 -1.14 13.13 1.10
C ARG A 75 -1.43 14.56 1.49
N PRO A 76 -0.85 15.07 2.58
CA PRO A 76 -1.03 16.47 2.96
C PRO A 76 -0.33 17.39 1.95
N GLY A 77 -0.89 18.58 1.73
CA GLY A 77 -0.33 19.61 0.88
C GLY A 77 -1.37 20.32 0.02
N VAL A 78 -0.90 21.13 -0.90
CA VAL A 78 -1.66 21.79 -1.96
C VAL A 78 -1.20 21.21 -3.27
N TYR A 79 -2.14 20.70 -4.06
CA TYR A 79 -1.82 20.12 -5.36
C TYR A 79 -1.31 21.18 -6.33
N THR A 80 -0.13 20.94 -6.89
CA THR A 80 0.46 21.75 -7.97
C THR A 80 0.93 20.84 -9.09
N GLN A 81 0.37 20.99 -10.30
CA GLN A 81 0.81 20.25 -11.48
C GLN A 81 2.14 20.81 -12.01
N LEU A 82 3.08 19.93 -12.35
CA LEU A 82 4.43 20.27 -12.83
C LEU A 82 4.57 20.12 -14.35
#